data_AF-A0A5B1RC25-F1
#
_entry.id   AF-A0A5B1RC25-F1
#
_cell.length_a   1.000
_cell.length_b   1.000
_cell.length_c   1.000
_cell.angle_alpha   90.00
_cell.angle_beta   90.00
_cell.angle_gamma   90.00
#
_symmetry.space_group_name_H-M   'P 1'
#
loop_
_entity.id
_entity.type
_entity.pdbx_description
1 polymer ?
#
loop_
_entity_poly.entity_id
_entity_poly.type
_entity_poly.pdbx_seq_one_letter_code
_entity_poly.pdbx_strand_id
1 'polypeptide(L)'
;MHSQAAAPLQTPLSADTNLRTRIGHEMDAVVQMLYSLRFHYNSLAPVNRLPSEVLIHILTFLERIDPPRSIDWSKAATGDNIDIGWLHATHVCRQWRIAALGYPCLWSDIYVRSGARWTEAYLHRAQMAP
;
A
#
# COMPACT_ATOMS: atom_id res chain seq x y z
N MET A 1 -44.67 32.13 -31.04
CA MET A 1 -45.11 30.72 -30.94
C MET A 1 -43.87 29.88 -30.64
N HIS A 2 -43.65 29.57 -29.36
CA HIS A 2 -42.45 28.88 -28.88
C HIS A 2 -42.69 27.37 -29.01
N SER A 3 -41.99 26.71 -29.94
CA SER A 3 -42.03 25.25 -30.05
C SER A 3 -40.76 24.67 -29.42
N GLN A 4 -41.00 23.80 -28.45
CA GLN A 4 -40.08 23.30 -27.43
C GLN A 4 -39.22 22.16 -28.01
N ALA A 5 -37.89 22.28 -27.91
CA ALA A 5 -36.97 21.22 -28.31
C ALA A 5 -36.99 20.09 -27.28
N ALA A 6 -37.39 18.89 -27.72
CA ALA A 6 -37.40 17.68 -26.91
C ALA A 6 -35.96 17.25 -26.57
N ALA A 7 -35.70 17.03 -25.27
CA ALA A 7 -34.44 16.49 -24.79
C ALA A 7 -34.24 15.05 -25.31
N PRO A 8 -33.02 14.67 -25.74
CA PRO A 8 -32.79 13.34 -26.30
C PRO A 8 -32.94 12.28 -25.21
N LEU A 9 -33.80 11.29 -25.50
CA LEU A 9 -34.04 10.09 -24.68
C LEU A 9 -32.72 9.34 -24.51
N GLN A 10 -32.18 9.32 -23.29
CA GLN A 10 -31.04 8.49 -22.93
C GLN A 10 -31.42 7.02 -23.10
N THR A 11 -30.61 6.27 -23.86
CA THR A 11 -30.82 4.85 -24.09
C THR A 11 -30.59 4.04 -22.81
N PRO A 12 -31.36 2.97 -22.55
CA PRO A 12 -31.35 2.23 -21.27
C PRO A 12 -29.96 1.69 -20.87
N LEU A 13 -29.12 1.32 -21.84
CA LEU A 13 -27.73 0.89 -21.61
C LEU A 13 -26.82 1.99 -21.04
N SER A 14 -27.07 3.26 -21.39
CA SER A 14 -26.32 4.41 -20.86
C SER A 14 -26.72 4.71 -19.41
N ALA A 15 -28.01 4.57 -19.08
CA ALA A 15 -28.52 4.74 -17.72
C ALA A 15 -27.95 3.69 -16.75
N ASP A 16 -27.88 2.42 -17.17
CA ASP A 16 -27.31 1.33 -16.36
C ASP A 16 -25.80 1.49 -16.12
N THR A 17 -25.07 1.98 -17.12
CA THR A 17 -23.63 2.28 -17.01
C THR A 17 -23.35 3.43 -16.05
N ASN A 18 -24.20 4.47 -16.10
CA ASN A 18 -24.13 5.61 -15.18
C ASN A 18 -24.43 5.17 -13.73
N LEU A 19 -25.37 4.24 -13.53
CA LEU A 19 -25.69 3.69 -12.20
C LEU A 19 -24.53 2.86 -11.63
N ARG A 20 -23.95 1.94 -12.41
CA ARG A 20 -22.79 1.14 -11.98
C ARG A 20 -21.61 2.02 -11.58
N THR A 21 -21.32 3.03 -12.39
CA THR A 21 -20.26 4.01 -12.10
C THR A 21 -20.53 4.76 -10.81
N ARG A 22 -21.78 5.21 -10.60
CA ARG A 22 -22.14 5.93 -9.37
C ARG A 22 -21.99 5.07 -8.12
N ILE A 23 -22.49 3.82 -8.16
CA ILE A 23 -22.32 2.86 -7.06
C ILE A 23 -20.84 2.58 -6.82
N GLY A 24 -20.03 2.45 -7.89
CA GLY A 24 -18.58 2.31 -7.77
C GLY A 24 -17.93 3.46 -7.02
N HIS A 25 -18.26 4.71 -7.36
CA HIS A 25 -17.77 5.87 -6.62
C HIS A 25 -18.25 5.92 -5.16
N GLU A 26 -19.49 5.52 -4.89
CA GLU A 26 -20.01 5.40 -3.52
C GLU A 26 -19.23 4.36 -2.71
N MET A 27 -18.92 3.20 -3.31
CA MET A 27 -18.09 2.16 -2.71
C MET A 27 -16.66 2.67 -2.42
N ASP A 28 -16.04 3.36 -3.39
CA ASP A 28 -14.71 3.94 -3.22
C ASP A 28 -14.70 4.98 -2.09
N ALA A 29 -15.72 5.82 -1.98
CA ALA A 29 -15.83 6.80 -0.91
C ALA A 29 -15.92 6.14 0.48
N VAL A 30 -16.70 5.05 0.61
CA VAL A 30 -16.79 4.29 1.86
C VAL A 30 -15.44 3.65 2.21
N VAL A 31 -14.73 3.10 1.22
CA VAL A 31 -13.39 2.53 1.42
C VAL A 31 -12.40 3.60 1.90
N GLN A 32 -12.42 4.80 1.32
CA GLN A 32 -11.58 5.92 1.76
C GLN A 32 -11.89 6.36 3.19
N MET A 33 -13.17 6.39 3.56
CA MET A 33 -13.59 6.68 4.92
C MET A 33 -13.06 5.62 5.91
N LEU A 34 -13.17 4.34 5.55
CA LEU A 34 -12.64 3.24 6.36
C LEU A 34 -11.11 3.33 6.52
N TYR A 35 -10.36 3.67 5.47
CA TYR A 35 -8.92 3.90 5.57
C TYR A 35 -8.57 5.04 6.52
N SER A 36 -9.32 6.14 6.44
CA SER A 36 -9.12 7.31 7.31
C SER A 36 -9.41 6.97 8.77
N LEU A 37 -10.47 6.21 9.05
CA LEU A 37 -10.80 5.74 10.40
C LEU A 37 -9.75 4.79 10.95
N ARG A 38 -9.30 3.81 10.15
CA ARG A 38 -8.22 2.89 10.55
C ARG A 38 -6.91 3.62 10.83
N PHE A 39 -6.60 4.65 10.02
CA PHE A 39 -5.43 5.48 10.25
C PHE A 39 -5.50 6.20 11.61
N HIS A 40 -6.61 6.88 11.89
CA HIS A 40 -6.82 7.55 13.18
C HIS A 40 -6.85 6.56 14.35
N TYR A 41 -7.50 5.41 14.19
CA TYR A 41 -7.52 4.39 15.23
C TYR A 41 -6.11 3.89 15.54
N ASN A 42 -5.32 3.62 14.51
CA ASN A 42 -3.94 3.18 14.68
C ASN A 42 -3.06 4.27 15.30
N SER A 43 -3.27 5.56 15.01
CA SER A 43 -2.47 6.64 15.62
C SER A 43 -2.69 6.76 17.13
N LEU A 44 -3.78 6.21 17.66
CA LEU A 44 -4.03 6.15 19.11
C LEU A 44 -3.16 5.11 19.82
N ALA A 45 -2.62 4.12 19.10
CA ALA A 45 -1.72 3.11 19.69
C ALA A 45 -0.43 3.77 20.20
N PRO A 46 0.07 3.42 21.40
CA PRO A 46 1.24 4.08 22.00
C PRO A 46 2.47 4.12 21.07
N VAL A 47 2.74 3.03 20.36
CA VAL A 47 3.89 2.94 19.44
C VAL A 47 3.77 3.90 18.24
N ASN A 48 2.55 4.22 17.82
CA ASN A 48 2.31 5.15 16.70
C ASN A 48 2.36 6.62 17.13
N ARG A 49 2.53 6.91 18.43
CA ARG A 49 2.79 8.27 18.93
C ARG A 49 4.27 8.63 18.96
N LEU A 50 5.15 7.67 18.64
CA LEU A 50 6.58 7.91 18.54
C LEU A 50 6.90 8.80 17.32
N PRO A 51 7.92 9.67 17.41
CA PRO A 51 8.46 10.38 16.26
C PRO A 51 8.89 9.42 15.14
N SER A 52 8.83 9.88 13.89
CA SER A 52 9.21 9.07 12.71
C SER A 52 10.64 8.55 12.80
N GLU A 53 11.56 9.32 13.39
CA GLU A 53 12.97 8.98 13.56
C GLU A 53 13.13 7.75 14.48
N VAL A 54 12.32 7.67 15.53
CA VAL A 54 12.32 6.53 16.45
C VAL A 54 11.73 5.30 15.77
N LEU A 55 10.65 5.48 14.98
CA LEU A 55 10.09 4.39 14.17
C LEU A 55 11.10 3.87 13.15
N ILE A 56 11.84 4.74 12.48
CA ILE A 56 12.90 4.37 11.55
C ILE A 56 14.00 3.60 12.28
N HIS A 57 14.45 4.06 13.46
CA HIS A 57 15.42 3.31 14.27
C HIS A 57 14.93 1.90 14.62
N ILE A 58 13.67 1.76 15.02
CA ILE A 58 13.06 0.43 15.28
C ILE A 58 13.09 -0.42 14.00
N LEU A 59 12.70 0.15 12.86
CA LEU A 59 12.73 -0.54 11.57
C LEU A 59 14.15 -0.97 11.17
N THR A 60 15.19 -0.16 11.45
CA THR A 60 16.58 -0.52 11.18
C THR A 60 17.03 -1.71 12.04
N PHE A 61 16.55 -1.79 13.28
CA PHE A 61 16.79 -3.00 14.09
C PHE A 61 16.06 -4.21 13.52
N LEU A 62 14.80 -4.05 13.12
CA LEU A 62 14.00 -5.12 12.53
C LEU A 62 14.64 -5.67 11.24
N GLU A 63 15.10 -4.79 10.36
CA GLU A 63 15.76 -5.15 9.10
C GLU A 63 16.96 -6.07 9.33
N ARG A 64 17.78 -5.79 10.35
CA ARG A 64 18.95 -6.59 10.69
C ARG A 64 18.63 -7.90 11.41
N ILE A 65 17.61 -7.94 12.28
CA ILE A 65 17.32 -9.15 13.10
C ILE A 65 16.34 -10.11 12.42
N ASP A 66 15.53 -9.60 11.50
CA ASP A 66 14.54 -10.38 10.75
C ASP A 66 14.66 -10.10 9.23
N PRO A 67 15.81 -10.43 8.62
CA PRO A 67 15.99 -10.27 7.20
C PRO A 67 15.07 -11.25 6.45
N PRO A 68 14.53 -10.87 5.28
CA PRO A 68 13.69 -11.76 4.50
C PRO A 68 14.42 -13.05 4.09
N ARG A 69 13.84 -14.22 4.39
CA ARG A 69 14.46 -15.53 4.14
C ARG A 69 14.00 -16.19 2.85
N SER A 70 12.74 -15.97 2.45
CA SER A 70 12.15 -16.59 1.27
C SER A 70 11.11 -15.65 0.66
N ILE A 71 11.55 -14.84 -0.31
CA ILE A 71 10.70 -13.92 -1.07
C ILE A 71 10.54 -14.47 -2.52
N ASP A 72 10.46 -15.79 -2.69
CA ASP A 72 10.31 -16.37 -4.03
C ASP A 72 8.83 -16.42 -4.44
N TRP A 73 8.32 -15.28 -4.90
CA TRP A 73 6.95 -15.17 -5.42
C TRP A 73 6.78 -15.79 -6.81
N SER A 74 7.84 -16.33 -7.41
CA SER A 74 7.77 -17.00 -8.72
C SER A 74 7.25 -18.43 -8.60
N LYS A 75 7.33 -19.02 -7.40
CA LYS A 75 6.72 -20.31 -7.11
C LYS A 75 5.25 -20.11 -6.77
N ALA A 76 4.37 -20.89 -7.41
CA ALA A 76 3.00 -21.06 -6.92
C ALA A 76 3.09 -21.46 -5.44
N ALA A 77 2.21 -20.93 -4.58
CA ALA A 77 2.22 -21.13 -3.14
C ALA A 77 2.02 -22.62 -2.75
N THR A 78 3.02 -23.46 -3.02
CA THR A 78 3.11 -24.84 -2.60
C THR A 78 3.60 -24.85 -1.17
N GLY A 79 2.74 -24.45 -0.22
CA GLY A 79 2.90 -24.69 1.22
C GLY A 79 4.08 -24.00 1.93
N ASP A 80 5.10 -23.51 1.23
CA ASP A 80 6.20 -22.76 1.80
C ASP A 80 5.72 -21.33 2.09
N ASN A 81 5.56 -21.02 3.37
CA ASN A 81 5.21 -19.67 3.83
C ASN A 81 6.25 -18.68 3.31
N ILE A 82 5.77 -17.66 2.60
CA ILE A 82 6.60 -16.55 2.13
C ILE A 82 7.04 -15.74 3.35
N ASP A 83 8.32 -15.80 3.67
CA ASP A 83 8.94 -15.07 4.77
C ASP A 83 9.55 -13.78 4.24
N ILE A 84 8.76 -12.70 4.35
CA ILE A 84 9.17 -11.35 3.98
C ILE A 84 9.90 -10.61 5.11
N GLY A 85 10.12 -11.26 6.27
CA GLY A 85 10.83 -10.71 7.42
C GLY A 85 10.29 -9.35 7.87
N TRP A 86 11.20 -8.42 8.13
CA TRP A 86 10.90 -7.06 8.60
C TRP A 86 9.90 -6.29 7.73
N LEU A 87 9.72 -6.66 6.46
CA LEU A 87 8.74 -6.02 5.57
C LEU A 87 7.30 -6.18 6.09
N HIS A 88 7.02 -7.18 6.94
CA HIS A 88 5.76 -7.28 7.66
C HIS A 88 5.42 -6.01 8.43
N ALA A 89 6.43 -5.33 9.01
CA ALA A 89 6.24 -4.07 9.73
C ALA A 89 5.68 -2.96 8.83
N THR A 90 6.00 -2.99 7.53
CA THR A 90 5.47 -2.03 6.54
C THR A 90 4.01 -2.31 6.15
N HIS A 91 3.44 -3.43 6.58
CA HIS A 91 2.05 -3.83 6.33
C HIS A 91 1.14 -3.66 7.56
N VAL A 92 1.70 -3.40 8.75
CA VAL A 92 0.92 -3.24 10.00
C VAL A 92 0.03 -2.00 9.94
N CYS A 93 0.60 -0.84 9.61
CA CYS A 93 -0.18 0.39 9.45
C CYS A 93 0.48 1.37 8.48
N ARG A 94 -0.32 2.36 8.03
CA ARG A 94 0.12 3.39 7.08
C ARG A 94 1.30 4.22 7.62
N GLN A 95 1.36 4.50 8.92
CA GLN A 95 2.43 5.33 9.49
C GLN A 95 3.80 4.62 9.41
N TRP A 96 3.85 3.34 9.77
CA TRP A 96 5.07 2.53 9.64
C TRP A 96 5.48 2.37 8.19
N ARG A 97 4.51 2.16 7.30
CA ARG A 97 4.76 2.11 5.86
C ARG A 97 5.39 3.40 5.34
N ILE A 98 4.83 4.56 5.71
CA ILE A 98 5.35 5.87 5.29
C ILE A 98 6.77 6.07 5.81
N ALA A 99 7.01 5.78 7.08
CA ALA A 99 8.35 5.90 7.69
C ALA A 99 9.38 5.01 6.99
N ALA A 100 9.04 3.74 6.73
CA ALA A 100 9.92 2.80 6.04
C ALA A 100 10.22 3.21 4.60
N LEU A 101 9.19 3.59 3.82
CA LEU A 101 9.35 3.98 2.42
C LEU A 101 10.07 5.33 2.26
N GLY A 102 9.96 6.21 3.25
CA GLY A 102 10.59 7.53 3.25
C GLY A 102 12.06 7.53 3.68
N TYR A 103 12.61 6.38 4.07
CA TYR A 103 13.99 6.27 4.53
C TYR A 103 14.80 5.30 3.66
N PRO A 104 15.55 5.82 2.67
CA PRO A 104 16.22 5.00 1.66
C PRO A 104 17.20 3.95 2.21
N CYS A 105 17.91 4.23 3.31
CA CYS A 105 18.91 3.31 3.85
C CYS A 105 18.32 1.98 4.37
N LEU A 106 17.01 1.90 4.66
CA LEU A 106 16.34 0.63 4.96
C LEU A 106 16.25 -0.31 3.76
N TRP A 107 16.51 0.19 2.56
CA TRP A 107 16.40 -0.55 1.30
C TRP A 107 17.77 -0.78 0.64
N SER A 108 18.88 -0.35 1.28
CA SER A 108 20.25 -0.51 0.76
C SER A 108 20.71 -1.98 0.72
N ASP A 109 20.21 -2.84 1.61
CA ASP A 109 20.51 -4.26 1.59
C ASP A 109 19.61 -4.98 0.56
N ILE A 110 20.16 -5.25 -0.63
CA ILE A 110 19.38 -5.72 -1.77
C ILE A 110 19.29 -7.26 -1.79
N TYR A 111 18.07 -7.76 -1.57
CA TYR A 111 17.77 -9.19 -1.61
C TYR A 111 17.54 -9.71 -3.04
N VAL A 112 18.62 -9.96 -3.80
CA VAL A 112 18.52 -10.37 -5.23
C VAL A 112 17.77 -11.69 -5.45
N ARG A 113 17.74 -12.57 -4.43
CA ARG A 113 17.04 -13.87 -4.49
C ARG A 113 15.50 -13.76 -4.47
N SER A 114 14.95 -12.56 -4.33
CA SER A 114 13.52 -12.27 -4.26
C SER A 114 12.83 -12.12 -5.63
N GLY A 115 13.59 -12.23 -6.72
CA GLY A 115 13.11 -12.06 -8.09
C GLY A 115 13.19 -10.61 -8.58
N ALA A 116 13.23 -10.44 -9.91
CA ALA A 116 13.55 -9.17 -10.57
C ALA A 116 12.68 -7.99 -10.09
N ARG A 117 11.37 -8.20 -9.94
CA ARG A 117 10.42 -7.17 -9.51
C ARG A 117 10.72 -6.63 -8.10
N TRP A 118 11.16 -7.49 -7.18
CA TRP A 118 11.48 -7.07 -5.82
C TRP A 118 12.84 -6.42 -5.74
N THR A 119 13.83 -6.97 -6.45
CA THR A 119 15.14 -6.33 -6.62
C THR A 119 14.99 -4.91 -7.16
N GLU A 120 14.17 -4.71 -8.20
CA GLU A 120 13.87 -3.39 -8.75
C GLU A 120 13.17 -2.48 -7.73
N ALA A 121 12.21 -3.01 -6.96
CA ALA A 121 11.54 -2.24 -5.92
C ALA A 121 12.49 -1.81 -4.80
N TYR A 122 13.46 -2.65 -4.40
CA TYR A 122 14.51 -2.29 -3.44
C TYR A 122 15.42 -1.21 -4.02
N LEU A 123 15.94 -1.41 -5.23
CA LEU A 123 16.79 -0.43 -5.92
C LEU A 123 16.12 0.95 -6.05
N HIS A 124 14.85 0.97 -6.47
CA HIS A 124 14.08 2.21 -6.60
C HIS A 124 13.92 2.93 -5.25
N ARG A 125 13.79 2.18 -4.14
CA ARG A 125 13.60 2.76 -2.80
C ARG A 125 14.91 3.14 -2.13
N ALA A 126 16.00 2.43 -2.42
CA ALA A 126 17.34 2.72 -1.91
C ALA A 126 17.89 4.05 -2.46
N GLN A 127 17.43 4.49 -3.64
CA GLN A 127 17.88 5.74 -4.27
C GLN A 127 19.42 5.79 -4.36
N MET A 128 20.05 6.80 -3.73
CA MET A 128 21.51 6.92 -3.62
C MET A 128 22.02 6.69 -2.20
N ALA A 129 21.27 5.94 -1.38
CA ALA A 129 21.75 5.51 -0.08
C ALA A 129 23.03 4.67 -0.24
N PRO A 130 23.98 4.80 0.71
CA PRO A 130 25.21 4.02 0.70
C PRO A 130 24.95 2.52 0.86
#